data_AF-A0A2Z2NB63-F1
#
_entry.id   AF-A0A2Z2NB63-F1
#
_cell.length_a   1.000
_cell.length_b   1.000
_cell.length_c   1.000
_cell.angle_alpha   90.00
_cell.angle_beta   90.00
_cell.angle_gamma   90.00
#
_symmetry.space_group_name_H-M   'P 1'
#
loop_
_entity.id
_entity.type
_entity.pdbx_description
1 polymer ?
#
loop_
_entity_poly.entity_id
_entity_poly.type
_entity_poly.pdbx_seq_one_letter_code
_entity_poly.pdbx_strand_id
1 'polypeptide(L)'
;MHKSANMVNRIKNIIGSKTSKHISIIRKLKEAQRMQETPEPLAKYPTKVMVQGRITLLTPIREYYNIELGDFIEVIIRKKDNEKVHRGHFLARVYDKGYMTIPKGLRDEIGIKPGDFVEVLIVDIIKPEELLGDKAKFLRNILRGKYEIITRDQEIRILSRA
;
A
#
# COMPACT_ATOMS: atom_id res chain seq x y z
N MET A 1 25.26 -13.29 65.23
CA MET A 1 24.51 -13.89 64.10
C MET A 1 24.26 -12.87 62.96
N HIS A 2 25.29 -12.20 62.40
CA HIS A 2 25.08 -11.07 61.45
C HIS A 2 25.83 -11.18 60.11
N LYS A 3 26.61 -12.24 59.85
CA LYS A 3 27.37 -12.38 58.59
C LYS A 3 26.60 -13.04 57.44
N SER A 4 25.60 -13.89 57.70
CA SER A 4 24.86 -14.60 56.64
C SER A 4 23.87 -13.71 55.87
N ALA A 5 23.26 -12.71 56.51
CA ALA A 5 22.29 -11.83 55.84
C ALA A 5 22.94 -10.93 54.77
N ASN A 6 24.16 -10.45 55.01
CA ASN A 6 24.90 -9.62 54.04
C ASN A 6 25.35 -10.42 52.81
N MET A 7 25.69 -11.70 52.95
CA MET A 7 26.10 -12.54 51.83
C MET A 7 24.91 -12.86 50.90
N VAL A 8 23.74 -13.15 51.49
CA VAL A 8 22.50 -13.41 50.74
C VAL A 8 22.07 -12.18 49.94
N ASN A 9 22.15 -10.98 50.52
CA ASN A 9 21.82 -9.73 49.81
C ASN A 9 22.79 -9.43 48.65
N ARG A 10 24.07 -9.76 48.82
CA ARG A 10 25.08 -9.58 47.75
C ARG A 10 24.81 -10.51 46.56
N ILE A 11 24.43 -11.77 46.82
CA ILE A 11 24.08 -12.74 45.78
C ILE A 11 22.78 -12.33 45.07
N LYS A 12 21.75 -11.89 45.81
CA LYS A 12 20.49 -11.40 45.22
C LYS A 12 20.71 -10.18 44.31
N ASN A 13 21.58 -9.24 44.70
CA ASN A 13 21.91 -8.07 43.88
C ASN A 13 22.70 -8.43 42.62
N ILE A 14 23.65 -9.37 42.71
CA ILE A 14 24.43 -9.83 41.55
C ILE A 14 23.52 -10.57 40.57
N ILE A 15 22.66 -11.47 41.06
CA ILE A 15 21.68 -12.20 40.24
C ILE A 15 20.70 -11.19 39.61
N GLY A 16 20.10 -10.29 40.39
CA GLY A 16 19.20 -9.25 39.89
C GLY A 16 19.81 -8.35 38.81
N SER A 17 21.10 -7.98 38.95
CA SER A 17 21.81 -7.18 37.94
C SER A 17 22.10 -7.94 36.65
N LYS A 18 22.44 -9.24 36.75
CA LYS A 18 22.66 -10.12 35.59
C LYS A 18 21.35 -10.39 34.85
N THR A 19 20.27 -10.68 35.58
CA THR A 19 18.93 -10.90 35.00
C THR A 19 18.39 -9.63 34.36
N SER A 20 18.58 -8.46 34.98
CA SER A 20 18.17 -7.17 34.40
C SER A 20 18.94 -6.82 33.13
N LYS A 21 20.27 -7.03 33.10
CA LYS A 21 21.07 -6.88 31.88
C LYS A 21 20.63 -7.86 30.79
N HIS A 22 20.36 -9.12 31.15
CA HIS A 22 19.93 -10.14 30.20
C HIS A 22 18.54 -9.83 29.60
N ILE A 23 17.61 -9.32 30.41
CA ILE A 23 16.28 -8.85 29.96
C ILE A 23 16.44 -7.63 29.05
N SER A 24 17.34 -6.70 29.37
CA SER A 24 17.59 -5.52 28.53
C SER A 24 18.18 -5.89 27.16
N ILE A 25 19.03 -6.91 27.10
CA ILE A 25 19.61 -7.43 25.85
C ILE A 25 18.53 -8.13 25.02
N ILE A 26 17.71 -8.99 25.63
CA ILE A 26 16.60 -9.66 24.94
C ILE A 26 15.59 -8.63 24.40
N ARG A 27 15.30 -7.56 25.15
CA ARG A 27 14.42 -6.48 24.71
C ARG A 27 15.01 -5.71 23.53
N LYS A 28 16.30 -5.34 23.58
CA LYS A 28 17.01 -4.71 22.46
C LYS A 28 17.08 -5.60 21.22
N LEU A 29 17.27 -6.91 21.40
CA LEU A 29 17.27 -7.88 20.30
C LEU A 29 15.87 -8.06 19.69
N LYS A 30 14.80 -8.07 20.51
CA LYS A 30 13.41 -8.06 20.03
C LYS A 30 13.04 -6.76 19.33
N GLU A 31 13.51 -5.61 19.82
CA GLU A 31 13.31 -4.30 19.19
C GLU A 31 14.09 -4.21 17.86
N ALA A 32 15.31 -4.75 17.79
CA ALA A 32 16.09 -4.86 16.55
C ALA A 32 15.46 -5.82 15.54
N GLN A 33 14.86 -6.93 15.99
CA GLN A 33 14.07 -7.84 15.15
C GLN A 33 12.79 -7.16 14.64
N ARG A 34 12.08 -6.39 15.48
CA ARG A 34 10.93 -5.58 15.06
C ARG A 34 11.27 -4.50 14.04
N MET A 35 12.46 -3.90 14.13
CA MET A 35 12.95 -2.93 13.15
C MET A 35 13.37 -3.57 11.81
N GLN A 36 13.38 -4.90 11.71
CA GLN A 36 13.67 -5.65 10.47
C GLN A 36 12.42 -6.31 9.84
N GLU A 37 11.23 -6.17 10.43
CA GLU A 37 9.98 -6.60 9.78
C GLU A 37 9.67 -5.61 8.66
N THR A 38 10.07 -5.97 7.44
CA THR A 38 9.69 -5.20 6.25
C THR A 38 8.17 -5.31 6.11
N PRO A 39 7.41 -4.20 6.12
CA PRO A 39 5.97 -4.26 6.01
C PRO A 39 5.57 -5.00 4.73
N GLU A 40 4.68 -5.99 4.88
CA GLU A 40 4.23 -6.83 3.77
C GLU A 40 3.17 -6.09 2.93
N PRO A 41 3.29 -6.06 1.59
CA PRO A 41 2.27 -5.48 0.73
C PRO A 41 1.00 -6.36 0.71
N LEU A 42 -0.15 -5.77 0.38
CA LEU A 42 -1.41 -6.51 0.18
C LEU A 42 -1.28 -7.58 -0.93
N ALA A 43 -0.52 -7.26 -1.98
CA ALA A 43 -0.18 -8.22 -3.01
C ALA A 43 1.16 -7.87 -3.65
N LYS A 44 1.84 -8.89 -4.15
CA LYS A 44 3.08 -8.74 -4.92
C LYS A 44 3.09 -9.69 -6.10
N TYR A 45 3.33 -9.17 -7.31
CA TYR A 45 3.37 -9.99 -8.52
C TYR A 45 4.18 -9.33 -9.64
N PRO A 46 4.79 -10.11 -10.54
CA PRO A 46 5.42 -9.58 -11.75
C PRO A 46 4.39 -9.30 -12.84
N THR A 47 4.62 -8.28 -13.66
CA THR A 47 3.80 -8.00 -14.85
C THR A 47 4.64 -7.39 -15.97
N LYS A 48 4.19 -7.59 -17.20
CA LYS A 48 4.84 -7.03 -18.40
C LYS A 48 4.25 -5.67 -18.71
N VAL A 49 5.12 -4.68 -18.94
CA VAL A 49 4.72 -3.33 -19.32
C VAL A 49 4.30 -3.34 -20.79
N MET A 50 3.07 -2.91 -21.04
CA MET A 50 2.49 -2.77 -22.37
C MET A 50 2.73 -1.35 -22.92
N VAL A 51 2.17 -1.08 -24.10
CA VAL A 51 2.19 0.26 -24.70
C VAL A 51 1.70 1.34 -23.74
N GLN A 52 2.29 2.53 -23.84
CA GLN A 52 1.98 3.70 -23.00
C GLN A 52 2.14 3.48 -21.48
N GLY A 53 2.87 2.44 -21.04
CA GLY A 53 3.10 2.17 -19.63
C GLY A 53 1.96 1.43 -18.94
N ARG A 54 1.04 0.84 -19.71
CA ARG A 54 -0.06 0.06 -19.18
C ARG A 54 0.45 -1.24 -18.57
N ILE A 55 -0.07 -1.59 -17.41
CA ILE A 55 0.16 -2.86 -16.72
C ILE A 55 -1.19 -3.46 -16.31
N THR A 56 -1.20 -4.75 -16.02
CA THR A 56 -2.43 -5.47 -15.65
C THR A 56 -2.45 -5.77 -14.16
N LEU A 57 -3.54 -5.42 -13.49
CA LEU A 57 -3.95 -5.94 -12.20
C LEU A 57 -4.57 -7.33 -12.41
N LEU A 58 -3.96 -8.36 -11.81
CA LEU A 58 -4.35 -9.74 -12.04
C LEU A 58 -5.79 -9.99 -11.54
N THR A 59 -6.57 -10.71 -12.32
CA THR A 59 -7.96 -11.06 -12.00
C THR A 59 -8.12 -11.68 -10.60
N PRO A 60 -7.30 -12.66 -10.17
CA PRO A 60 -7.42 -13.23 -8.83
C PRO A 60 -7.26 -12.20 -7.70
N ILE A 61 -6.38 -11.21 -7.88
CA ILE A 61 -6.18 -10.14 -6.89
C ILE A 61 -7.41 -9.24 -6.84
N ARG A 62 -8.00 -8.93 -8.01
CA ARG A 62 -9.22 -8.12 -8.10
C ARG A 62 -10.40 -8.79 -7.40
N GLU A 63 -10.57 -10.08 -7.64
CA GLU A 63 -11.63 -10.88 -7.02
C GLU A 63 -11.41 -11.02 -5.52
N TYR A 64 -10.20 -11.35 -5.10
CA TYR A 64 -9.87 -11.53 -3.68
C TYR A 64 -10.11 -10.26 -2.86
N TYR A 65 -9.74 -9.09 -3.38
CA TYR A 65 -9.88 -7.81 -2.69
C TYR A 65 -11.16 -7.03 -3.05
N ASN A 66 -12.04 -7.59 -3.86
CA ASN A 66 -13.24 -6.90 -4.35
C ASN A 66 -12.94 -5.52 -4.95
N ILE A 67 -11.97 -5.48 -5.87
CA ILE A 67 -11.52 -4.26 -6.57
C ILE A 67 -12.35 -4.06 -7.84
N GLU A 68 -13.01 -2.91 -7.93
CA GLU A 68 -13.89 -2.55 -9.03
C GLU A 68 -13.25 -1.58 -10.05
N LEU A 69 -13.94 -1.44 -11.19
CA LEU A 69 -13.64 -0.38 -12.16
C LEU A 69 -13.81 1.00 -11.51
N GLY A 70 -12.77 1.81 -11.56
CA GLY A 70 -12.77 3.17 -11.03
C GLY A 70 -12.14 3.31 -9.65
N ASP A 71 -11.84 2.21 -8.96
CA ASP A 71 -11.08 2.23 -7.71
C ASP A 71 -9.63 2.68 -7.95
N PHE A 72 -8.99 3.16 -6.88
CA PHE A 72 -7.59 3.56 -6.89
C PHE A 72 -6.76 2.58 -6.08
N ILE A 73 -5.59 2.24 -6.61
CA ILE A 73 -4.62 1.36 -5.96
C ILE A 73 -3.37 2.17 -5.68
N GLU A 74 -2.91 2.16 -4.44
CA GLU A 74 -1.58 2.67 -4.09
C GLU A 74 -0.54 1.60 -4.44
N VAL A 75 0.38 1.94 -5.32
CA VAL A 75 1.27 0.98 -5.97
C VAL A 75 2.72 1.42 -5.85
N ILE A 76 3.56 0.49 -5.41
CA ILE A 76 5.00 0.56 -5.62
C ILE A 76 5.35 -0.35 -6.79
N ILE A 77 6.03 0.19 -7.80
CA ILE A 77 6.65 -0.62 -8.84
C ILE A 77 8.15 -0.75 -8.60
N ARG A 78 8.70 -1.90 -8.96
CA ARG A 78 10.15 -2.14 -8.94
C ARG A 78 10.61 -2.66 -10.29
N LYS A 79 11.59 -1.97 -10.88
CA LYS A 79 12.30 -2.44 -12.07
C LYS A 79 13.70 -2.89 -11.63
N LYS A 80 14.05 -4.13 -11.95
CA LYS A 80 15.41 -4.63 -11.77
C LYS A 80 16.22 -4.29 -13.02
N ASP A 81 17.36 -3.65 -12.82
CA ASP A 81 18.34 -3.38 -13.86
C ASP A 81 19.72 -3.77 -13.33
N ASN A 82 20.22 -4.93 -13.80
CA ASN A 82 21.42 -5.58 -13.27
C ASN A 82 21.33 -5.74 -11.73
N GLU A 83 22.27 -5.16 -10.98
CA GLU A 83 22.29 -5.18 -9.51
C GLU A 83 21.47 -4.05 -8.86
N LYS A 84 20.92 -3.11 -9.64
CA LYS A 84 20.14 -1.99 -9.12
C LYS A 84 18.65 -2.26 -9.20
N VAL A 85 17.93 -1.84 -8.17
CA VAL A 85 16.46 -1.90 -8.13
C VAL A 85 15.94 -0.48 -8.11
N HIS A 86 15.36 -0.04 -9.23
CA HIS A 86 14.65 1.22 -9.33
C HIS A 86 13.25 1.05 -8.76
N ARG A 87 12.75 2.07 -8.04
CA ARG A 87 11.47 2.03 -7.34
C ARG A 87 10.67 3.27 -7.70
N GLY A 88 9.38 3.10 -7.92
CA GLY A 88 8.44 4.19 -8.13
C GLY A 88 7.19 3.98 -7.31
N HIS A 89 6.62 5.07 -6.78
CA HIS A 89 5.43 5.04 -5.95
C HIS A 89 4.37 5.98 -6.54
N PHE A 90 3.15 5.49 -6.75
CA PHE A 90 2.06 6.28 -7.32
C PHE A 90 0.69 5.66 -7.05
N LEU A 91 -0.36 6.47 -7.25
CA LEU A 91 -1.75 6.02 -7.28
C LEU A 91 -2.17 5.66 -8.70
N ALA A 92 -2.73 4.47 -8.87
CA ALA A 92 -3.21 3.96 -10.15
C ALA A 92 -4.73 3.78 -10.12
N ARG A 93 -5.43 4.36 -11.09
CA ARG A 93 -6.85 4.05 -11.31
C ARG A 93 -6.99 2.71 -12.03
N VAL A 94 -7.92 1.88 -11.57
CA VAL A 94 -8.28 0.61 -12.22
C VAL A 94 -9.25 0.89 -13.36
N TYR A 95 -8.86 0.47 -14.57
CA TYR A 95 -9.65 0.54 -15.79
C TYR A 95 -10.21 -0.84 -16.17
N ASP A 96 -10.82 -0.91 -17.36
CA ASP A 96 -11.34 -2.15 -17.91
C ASP A 96 -10.25 -3.24 -17.95
N LYS A 97 -10.68 -4.50 -17.77
CA LYS A 97 -9.78 -5.67 -17.73
C LYS A 97 -8.67 -5.59 -16.68
N GLY A 98 -8.78 -4.70 -15.69
CA GLY A 98 -7.78 -4.51 -14.65
C GLY A 98 -6.59 -3.66 -15.10
N TYR A 99 -6.71 -2.89 -16.17
CA TYR A 99 -5.61 -2.05 -16.61
C TYR A 99 -5.30 -0.93 -15.62
N MET A 100 -4.00 -0.70 -15.39
CA MET A 100 -3.45 0.41 -14.64
C MET A 100 -2.34 1.04 -15.48
N THR A 101 -2.03 2.32 -15.28
CA THR A 101 -1.01 3.02 -16.09
C THR A 101 0.07 3.58 -15.20
N ILE A 102 1.33 3.23 -15.48
CA ILE A 102 2.49 3.84 -14.83
C ILE A 102 2.67 5.26 -15.41
N PRO A 103 2.71 6.31 -14.56
CA PRO A 103 2.86 7.69 -15.00
C PRO A 103 4.06 7.88 -15.93
N LYS A 104 3.91 8.68 -16.99
CA LYS A 104 4.97 8.89 -17.99
C LYS A 104 6.25 9.41 -17.33
N GLY A 105 6.16 10.43 -16.48
CA GLY A 105 7.33 10.99 -15.79
C GLY A 105 8.12 9.94 -15.00
N LEU A 106 7.41 9.08 -14.26
CA LEU A 106 8.05 7.98 -13.54
C LEU A 106 8.72 6.99 -14.51
N ARG A 107 8.05 6.60 -15.59
CA ARG A 107 8.65 5.69 -16.58
C ARG A 107 9.91 6.26 -17.19
N ASP A 108 9.90 7.54 -17.52
CA ASP A 108 11.04 8.24 -18.12
C ASP A 108 12.21 8.30 -17.13
N GLU A 109 11.94 8.60 -15.86
CA GLU A 109 12.94 8.72 -14.79
C GLU A 109 13.65 7.39 -14.46
N ILE A 110 12.90 6.28 -14.38
CA ILE A 110 13.46 4.96 -14.06
C ILE A 110 13.66 4.05 -15.28
N GLY A 111 13.53 4.62 -16.48
CA GLY A 111 13.83 3.98 -17.76
C GLY A 111 12.96 2.77 -18.09
N ILE A 112 11.66 2.80 -17.77
CA ILE A 112 10.71 1.72 -18.10
C ILE A 112 10.24 1.82 -19.55
N LYS A 113 10.38 0.72 -20.30
CA LYS A 113 9.98 0.61 -21.70
C LYS A 113 8.88 -0.44 -21.90
N PRO A 114 8.06 -0.31 -22.96
CA PRO A 114 7.17 -1.39 -23.37
C PRO A 114 7.97 -2.67 -23.62
N GLY A 115 7.50 -3.78 -23.06
CA GLY A 115 8.19 -5.06 -23.10
C GLY A 115 8.91 -5.44 -21.81
N ASP A 116 9.27 -4.47 -20.97
CA ASP A 116 9.94 -4.71 -19.68
C ASP A 116 9.05 -5.48 -18.71
N PHE A 117 9.67 -6.22 -17.80
CA PHE A 117 9.00 -6.78 -16.63
C PHE A 117 9.25 -5.90 -15.40
N VAL A 118 8.18 -5.64 -14.64
CA VAL A 118 8.25 -4.93 -13.36
C VAL A 118 7.57 -5.76 -12.27
N GLU A 119 8.08 -5.67 -11.05
CA GLU A 119 7.40 -6.19 -9.85
C GLU A 119 6.43 -5.12 -9.36
N VAL A 120 5.17 -5.49 -9.17
CA VAL A 120 4.11 -4.63 -8.65
C VAL A 120 3.86 -5.04 -7.20
N LEU A 121 3.88 -4.05 -6.31
CA LEU A 121 3.49 -4.19 -4.91
C LEU A 121 2.28 -3.30 -4.66
N ILE A 122 1.19 -3.91 -4.21
CA ILE A 122 -0.01 -3.18 -3.80
C ILE A 122 0.15 -2.80 -2.34
N VAL A 123 0.12 -1.51 -2.06
CA VAL A 123 0.24 -0.94 -0.72
C VAL A 123 -1.13 -0.78 -0.09
N ASP A 124 -2.07 -0.19 -0.82
CA ASP A 124 -3.43 0.09 -0.33
C ASP A 124 -4.46 0.10 -1.48
N ILE A 125 -5.73 -0.03 -1.11
CA ILE A 125 -6.89 -0.02 -2.01
C ILE A 125 -7.86 1.07 -1.55
N ILE A 126 -7.97 2.10 -2.37
CA ILE A 126 -8.80 3.27 -2.07
C ILE A 126 -10.07 3.19 -2.90
N LYS A 127 -11.20 3.03 -2.20
CA LYS A 127 -12.53 3.05 -2.79
C LYS A 127 -13.11 4.47 -2.68
N PRO A 128 -13.29 5.21 -3.79
CA PRO A 128 -13.82 6.57 -3.73
C PRO A 128 -15.16 6.69 -3.00
N GLU A 129 -15.94 5.61 -2.99
CA GLU A 129 -17.23 5.52 -2.30
C GLU A 129 -17.14 5.71 -0.79
N GLU A 130 -16.10 5.14 -0.19
CA GLU A 130 -15.88 5.17 1.25
C GLU A 130 -15.39 6.55 1.69
N LEU A 131 -14.75 7.30 0.80
CA LEU A 131 -14.19 8.63 1.09
C LEU A 131 -15.19 9.77 0.92
N LEU A 132 -16.15 9.66 0.00
CA LEU A 132 -16.96 10.80 -0.46
C LEU A 132 -18.48 10.68 -0.22
N GLY A 133 -18.94 9.58 0.40
CA GLY A 133 -20.35 9.40 0.76
C GLY A 133 -21.31 9.51 -0.44
N ASP A 134 -22.42 10.25 -0.31
CA ASP A 134 -23.43 10.35 -1.39
C ASP A 134 -22.92 11.05 -2.65
N LYS A 135 -21.95 11.98 -2.52
CA LYS A 135 -21.27 12.58 -3.69
C LYS A 135 -20.44 11.56 -4.48
N ALA A 136 -20.01 10.49 -3.81
CA ALA A 136 -19.27 9.41 -4.46
C ALA A 136 -20.12 8.60 -5.44
N LYS A 137 -21.42 8.39 -5.15
CA LYS A 137 -22.32 7.66 -6.07
C LYS A 137 -22.51 8.41 -7.38
N PHE A 138 -22.65 9.73 -7.31
CA PHE A 138 -22.73 10.60 -8.49
C PHE A 138 -21.41 10.56 -9.30
N LEU A 139 -20.26 10.69 -8.62
CA LEU A 139 -18.95 10.54 -9.26
C LEU A 139 -18.77 9.15 -9.88
N ARG A 140 -19.21 8.08 -9.24
CA ARG A 140 -19.14 6.70 -9.77
C ARG A 140 -19.88 6.57 -11.09
N ASN A 141 -21.08 7.13 -11.19
CA ASN A 141 -21.85 7.12 -12.43
C ASN A 141 -21.10 7.84 -13.55
N ILE A 142 -20.59 9.04 -13.29
CA ILE A 142 -19.76 9.80 -14.24
C ILE A 142 -18.48 9.03 -14.61
N LEU A 143 -17.77 8.47 -13.63
CA LEU A 143 -16.53 7.71 -13.81
C LEU A 143 -16.75 6.40 -14.59
N ARG A 144 -17.97 5.85 -14.54
CA ARG A 144 -18.43 4.71 -15.35
C ARG A 144 -18.97 5.14 -16.74
N GLY A 145 -18.83 6.41 -17.10
CA GLY A 145 -19.34 6.97 -18.36
C GLY A 145 -20.86 7.05 -18.44
N LYS A 146 -21.56 6.90 -17.31
CA LYS A 146 -23.02 7.07 -17.22
C LYS A 146 -23.32 8.55 -17.03
N TYR A 147 -24.26 9.05 -17.80
CA TYR A 147 -24.78 10.41 -17.68
C TYR A 147 -26.30 10.35 -17.50
N GLU A 148 -26.86 11.36 -16.84
CA GLU A 148 -28.31 11.53 -16.69
C GLU A 148 -28.75 12.68 -17.59
N ILE A 149 -29.73 12.42 -18.45
CA ILE A 149 -30.43 13.49 -19.18
C ILE A 149 -31.43 14.06 -18.19
N ILE A 150 -31.28 15.33 -17.86
CA ILE A 150 -32.15 16.04 -16.91
C ILE A 150 -33.14 16.95 -17.63
N THR A 151 -34.33 17.10 -17.07
CA THR A 151 -35.33 18.07 -17.50
C THR A 151 -35.10 19.44 -16.86
N ARG A 152 -35.75 20.48 -17.39
CA ARG A 152 -35.70 21.84 -16.83
C ARG A 152 -36.08 21.90 -15.35
N ASP A 153 -37.09 21.13 -14.92
CA ASP A 153 -37.53 21.09 -13.52
C ASP A 153 -36.51 20.38 -12.60
N GLN A 154 -35.73 19.46 -13.15
CA GLN A 154 -34.63 18.81 -12.45
C GLN A 154 -33.44 19.74 -12.33
N GLU A 155 -33.09 20.47 -13.41
CA GLU A 155 -32.05 21.51 -13.41
C GLU A 155 -32.31 22.57 -12.34
N ILE A 156 -33.52 23.14 -12.30
CA ILE A 156 -33.90 24.15 -11.29
C ILE A 156 -33.72 23.58 -9.88
N ARG A 157 -34.16 22.35 -9.62
CA ARG A 157 -34.01 21.70 -8.31
C ARG A 157 -32.56 21.46 -7.92
N ILE A 158 -31.68 21.13 -8.87
CA ILE A 158 -30.25 20.94 -8.62
C ILE A 158 -29.60 22.28 -8.28
N LEU A 159 -29.86 23.31 -9.07
CA LEU A 159 -29.30 24.65 -8.86
C LEU A 159 -29.80 25.30 -7.57
N SER A 160 -31.01 24.95 -7.11
CA SER A 160 -31.57 25.43 -5.84
C SER A 160 -30.98 24.76 -4.59
N ARG A 161 -30.22 23.66 -4.76
CA ARG A 161 -29.59 22.89 -3.68
C ARG A 161 -28.09 23.15 -3.53
N ALA A 162 -27.49 23.89 -4.47
CA ALA A 162 -26.08 24.29 -4.46
C ALA A 162 -25.88 25.55 -3.61
#